data_AF-A0A7W3LKY8-F1
#
_entry.id   AF-A0A7W3LKY8-F1
#
_cell.length_a   1.000
_cell.length_b   1.000
_cell.length_c   1.000
_cell.angle_alpha   90.00
_cell.angle_beta   90.00
_cell.angle_gamma   90.00
#
_symmetry.space_group_name_H-M   'P 1'
#
loop_
_entity.id
_entity.type
_entity.pdbx_description
1 polymer ?
#
loop_
_entity_poly.entity_id
_entity_poly.type
_entity_poly.pdbx_seq_one_letter_code
_entity_poly.pdbx_strand_id
1 'polypeptide(L)'
;MRDAAQAELPDPSPRPPARPVAEVAERLRAVPSVLDGDALLDASGPPDWAGLAAEHRRAPFGRVQRRVLVARTDCPEAFVTELLTPWDSGVANRLVVRRAPAPRWAIRAAAERIGEMRPSFLRAELSQRNVEEMILGTPHLNLLVRAVDGYDHNHRPQVRAFWECAGVLLWSRLGTDRSAWLAASASLPGHPWTFDHLVRVARRRPAVPADRADLRVLAQAPDAVLTGAVAGLPDRTLGAMADPARSLRARDALTAMIVDRLAESGVPPRELFARWVYGSQCEPATRVWAHGLYSSLDSSNRSAAVYNVPLRRLLAARFPARRPTDLIAALRSCPDAIRAEALLTAACGEQGPPDWRALVRAQRRRSLPDHVLGALAGRPGFPAALARALPSRGSTGLHELVATQSPEAARAAVTALHRIYHAEGVLNRIHTTGLLPDEEILTTGRPARVVLVFAYTLTHRTTPAENRFLGGLVRLVEEAAREAPPGFWTALLDLLPDFGGTLPELLAAARERP
;
A
#
# COMPACT_ATOMS: atom_id res chain seq x y z
N MET A 1 -61.26 -11.51 16.46
CA MET A 1 -61.49 -10.97 15.10
C MET A 1 -60.57 -9.77 14.89
N ARG A 2 -59.43 -9.97 14.24
CA ARG A 2 -58.78 -9.01 13.34
C ARG A 2 -57.57 -9.67 12.71
N ASP A 3 -57.60 -9.67 11.39
CA ASP A 3 -56.74 -10.37 10.45
C ASP A 3 -55.28 -9.97 10.54
N ALA A 4 -54.39 -10.96 10.52
CA ALA A 4 -52.98 -10.79 10.23
C ALA A 4 -52.79 -10.83 8.70
N ALA A 5 -52.73 -9.67 8.07
CA ALA A 5 -52.31 -9.54 6.69
C ALA A 5 -50.79 -9.70 6.61
N GLN A 6 -50.33 -10.89 6.22
CA GLN A 6 -48.98 -11.08 5.67
C GLN A 6 -48.91 -10.31 4.35
N ALA A 7 -48.18 -9.19 4.34
CA ALA A 7 -47.79 -8.54 3.10
C ALA A 7 -46.70 -9.40 2.44
N GLU A 8 -47.07 -10.10 1.37
CA GLU A 8 -46.15 -10.78 0.45
C GLU A 8 -45.13 -9.77 -0.09
N LEU A 9 -43.85 -10.05 0.17
CA LEU A 9 -42.75 -9.37 -0.51
C LEU A 9 -42.80 -9.72 -2.01
N PRO A 10 -42.61 -8.76 -2.92
CA PRO A 10 -42.56 -9.05 -4.35
C PRO A 10 -41.41 -10.03 -4.63
N ASP A 11 -41.78 -11.11 -5.30
CA ASP A 11 -40.90 -12.17 -5.81
C ASP A 11 -39.71 -11.54 -6.56
N PRO A 12 -38.45 -11.81 -6.17
CA PRO A 12 -37.30 -11.32 -6.92
C PRO A 12 -37.43 -11.81 -8.35
N SER A 13 -37.47 -10.88 -9.31
CA SER A 13 -37.62 -11.18 -10.74
C SER A 13 -36.79 -12.42 -11.09
N PRO A 14 -37.39 -13.44 -11.73
CA PRO A 14 -36.74 -14.72 -11.93
C PRO A 14 -35.41 -14.49 -12.65
N ARG A 15 -34.32 -14.89 -12.00
CA ARG A 15 -33.01 -14.96 -12.66
C ARG A 15 -33.22 -15.72 -13.98
N PRO A 16 -32.73 -15.21 -15.12
CA PRO A 16 -32.84 -15.93 -16.38
C PRO A 16 -32.34 -17.37 -16.18
N PRO A 17 -33.04 -18.38 -16.72
CA PRO A 17 -32.65 -19.77 -16.53
C PRO A 17 -31.20 -19.95 -16.98
N ALA A 18 -30.41 -20.63 -16.15
CA ALA A 18 -29.04 -20.95 -16.50
C ALA A 18 -29.02 -21.64 -17.87
N ARG A 19 -28.34 -21.02 -18.85
CA ARG A 19 -28.22 -21.61 -20.18
C ARG A 19 -27.54 -22.97 -20.08
N PRO A 20 -27.91 -23.96 -20.90
CA PRO A 20 -27.21 -25.23 -20.94
C PRO A 20 -25.71 -25.01 -21.16
N VAL A 21 -24.87 -25.69 -20.37
CA VAL A 21 -23.40 -25.50 -20.42
C VAL A 21 -22.81 -25.75 -21.81
N ALA A 22 -23.42 -26.65 -22.58
CA ALA A 22 -23.04 -26.93 -23.97
C ALA A 22 -23.24 -25.72 -24.90
N GLU A 23 -24.34 -24.97 -24.73
CA GLU A 23 -24.61 -23.75 -25.51
C GLU A 23 -23.61 -22.65 -25.16
N VAL A 24 -23.31 -22.48 -23.87
CA VAL A 24 -22.30 -21.52 -23.39
C VAL A 24 -20.92 -21.88 -23.94
N ALA A 25 -20.54 -23.16 -23.92
CA ALA A 25 -19.27 -23.63 -24.46
C ALA A 25 -19.15 -23.43 -25.98
N GLU A 26 -20.21 -23.72 -26.74
CA GLU A 26 -20.25 -23.48 -28.19
C GLU A 26 -20.10 -22.00 -28.53
N ARG A 27 -20.87 -21.14 -27.87
CA ARG A 27 -20.76 -19.69 -28.04
C ARG A 27 -19.40 -19.16 -27.63
N LEU A 28 -18.83 -19.68 -26.55
CA LEU A 28 -17.49 -19.31 -26.12
C LEU A 28 -16.45 -19.70 -27.18
N ARG A 29 -16.57 -20.87 -27.83
CA ARG A 29 -15.67 -21.27 -28.93
C ARG A 29 -15.74 -20.32 -30.14
N ALA A 30 -16.90 -19.71 -30.40
CA ALA A 30 -17.11 -18.77 -31.50
C ALA A 30 -16.64 -17.33 -31.20
N VAL A 31 -16.33 -17.01 -29.94
CA VAL A 31 -15.91 -15.67 -29.51
C VAL A 31 -14.62 -15.23 -30.21
N PRO A 32 -14.58 -14.05 -30.87
CA PRO A 32 -13.40 -13.58 -31.58
C PRO A 32 -12.38 -12.85 -30.68
N SER A 33 -12.81 -12.35 -29.52
CA SER A 33 -11.96 -11.55 -28.62
C SER A 33 -12.16 -11.88 -27.14
N VAL A 34 -11.19 -11.51 -26.30
CA VAL A 34 -11.30 -11.71 -24.85
C VAL A 34 -12.47 -10.91 -24.25
N LEU A 35 -12.74 -9.71 -24.78
CA LEU A 35 -13.82 -8.84 -24.30
C LEU A 35 -15.20 -9.46 -24.57
N ASP A 36 -15.40 -10.04 -25.76
CA ASP A 36 -16.68 -10.69 -26.08
C ASP A 36 -16.88 -11.96 -25.24
N GLY A 37 -15.80 -12.63 -24.86
CA GLY A 37 -15.84 -13.80 -23.98
C GLY A 37 -16.17 -13.41 -22.54
N ASP A 38 -15.58 -12.34 -22.02
CA ASP A 38 -15.92 -11.80 -20.70
C ASP A 38 -17.41 -11.38 -20.67
N ALA A 39 -17.87 -10.64 -21.68
CA ALA A 39 -19.28 -10.23 -21.80
C ALA A 39 -20.25 -11.43 -21.92
N LEU A 40 -19.86 -12.48 -22.66
CA LEU A 40 -20.66 -13.71 -22.77
C LEU A 40 -20.82 -14.40 -21.41
N LEU A 41 -19.74 -14.53 -20.64
CA LEU A 41 -19.78 -15.17 -19.33
C LEU A 41 -20.58 -14.35 -18.33
N ASP A 42 -20.41 -13.02 -18.30
CA ASP A 42 -21.14 -12.14 -17.40
C ASP A 42 -22.66 -12.14 -17.70
N ALA A 43 -23.04 -12.23 -18.98
CA ALA A 43 -24.44 -12.29 -19.40
C ALA A 43 -25.09 -13.69 -19.21
N SER A 44 -24.31 -14.74 -18.94
CA SER A 44 -24.80 -16.12 -18.84
C SER A 44 -25.08 -16.57 -17.40
N GLY A 45 -24.87 -15.70 -16.41
CA GLY A 45 -24.97 -16.04 -14.99
C GLY A 45 -23.73 -16.78 -14.47
N PRO A 46 -23.77 -17.32 -13.23
CA PRO A 46 -22.64 -18.06 -12.65
C PRO A 46 -22.23 -19.23 -13.56
N PRO A 47 -20.95 -19.33 -13.98
CA PRO A 47 -20.52 -20.39 -14.87
C PRO A 47 -20.61 -21.77 -14.22
N ASP A 48 -21.14 -22.76 -14.93
CA ASP A 48 -20.96 -24.18 -14.58
C ASP A 48 -19.53 -24.59 -14.94
N TRP A 49 -18.61 -24.41 -13.98
CA TRP A 49 -17.20 -24.73 -14.16
C TRP A 49 -16.94 -26.22 -14.41
N ALA A 50 -17.71 -27.10 -13.80
CA ALA A 50 -17.55 -28.54 -13.99
C ALA A 50 -17.96 -28.95 -15.41
N GLY A 51 -19.08 -28.41 -15.89
CA GLY A 51 -19.53 -28.61 -17.27
C GLY A 51 -18.57 -27.98 -18.29
N LEU A 52 -18.06 -26.77 -18.05
CA LEU A 52 -17.05 -26.15 -18.93
C LEU A 52 -15.74 -26.94 -18.97
N ALA A 53 -15.31 -27.53 -17.86
CA ALA A 53 -14.15 -28.42 -17.83
C ALA A 53 -14.39 -29.72 -18.60
N ALA A 54 -15.59 -30.31 -18.50
CA ALA A 54 -15.97 -31.47 -19.30
C ALA A 54 -16.00 -31.13 -20.81
N GLU A 55 -16.56 -29.98 -21.17
CA GLU A 55 -16.57 -29.48 -22.55
C GLU A 55 -15.17 -29.20 -23.09
N HIS A 56 -14.27 -28.66 -22.27
CA HIS A 56 -12.87 -28.46 -22.63
C HIS A 56 -12.16 -29.79 -22.92
N ARG A 57 -12.37 -30.80 -22.06
CA ARG A 57 -11.81 -32.15 -22.25
C ARG A 57 -12.36 -32.83 -23.50
N ARG A 58 -13.63 -32.60 -23.85
CA ARG A 58 -14.26 -33.14 -25.06
C ARG A 58 -13.74 -32.46 -26.34
N ALA A 59 -13.67 -31.14 -26.33
CA ALA A 59 -13.19 -30.32 -27.44
C ALA A 59 -12.46 -29.08 -26.89
N PRO A 60 -11.10 -29.08 -26.90
CA PRO A 60 -10.30 -28.03 -26.29
C PRO A 60 -10.65 -26.63 -26.78
N PHE A 61 -10.68 -25.71 -25.83
CA PHE A 61 -10.90 -24.29 -26.09
C PHE A 61 -9.68 -23.68 -26.77
N GLY A 62 -9.91 -22.76 -27.71
CA GLY A 62 -8.87 -22.00 -28.37
C GLY A 62 -8.14 -21.03 -27.43
N ARG A 63 -7.05 -20.43 -27.92
CA ARG A 63 -6.22 -19.51 -27.13
C ARG A 63 -6.99 -18.33 -26.54
N VAL A 64 -7.93 -17.74 -27.29
CA VAL A 64 -8.75 -16.60 -26.83
C VAL A 64 -9.65 -17.02 -25.67
N GLN A 65 -10.32 -18.16 -25.80
CA GLN A 65 -11.24 -18.70 -24.81
C GLN A 65 -10.52 -19.10 -23.53
N ARG A 66 -9.37 -19.78 -23.65
CA ARG A 66 -8.54 -20.13 -22.48
C ARG A 66 -8.07 -18.86 -21.74
N ARG A 67 -7.75 -17.79 -22.46
CA ARG A 67 -7.38 -16.47 -21.88
C ARG A 67 -8.53 -15.79 -21.12
N VAL A 68 -9.77 -16.00 -21.55
CA VAL A 68 -10.97 -15.51 -20.86
C VAL A 68 -11.16 -16.31 -19.57
N LEU A 69 -11.23 -17.64 -19.68
CA LEU A 69 -11.50 -18.54 -18.56
C LEU A 69 -10.42 -18.47 -17.47
N VAL A 70 -9.14 -18.40 -17.83
CA VAL A 70 -8.04 -18.37 -16.85
C VAL A 70 -7.97 -17.06 -16.06
N ALA A 71 -8.53 -15.97 -16.60
CA ALA A 71 -8.54 -14.66 -15.95
C ALA A 71 -9.64 -14.55 -14.86
N ARG A 72 -10.61 -15.47 -14.87
CA ARG A 72 -11.76 -15.46 -13.96
C ARG A 72 -11.35 -15.83 -12.54
N THR A 73 -11.76 -15.01 -11.57
CA THR A 73 -11.43 -15.19 -10.15
C THR A 73 -12.14 -16.40 -9.53
N ASP A 74 -13.29 -16.77 -10.08
CA ASP A 74 -14.15 -17.88 -9.68
C ASP A 74 -13.81 -19.21 -10.40
N CYS A 75 -12.85 -19.22 -11.33
CA CYS A 75 -12.43 -20.45 -12.01
C CYS A 75 -11.67 -21.39 -11.05
N PRO A 76 -12.10 -22.68 -10.92
CA PRO A 76 -11.43 -23.67 -10.08
C PRO A 76 -9.98 -23.93 -10.50
N GLU A 77 -9.11 -24.19 -9.52
CA GLU A 77 -7.68 -24.42 -9.74
C GLU A 77 -7.37 -25.64 -10.64
N ALA A 78 -8.14 -26.72 -10.48
CA ALA A 78 -8.02 -27.90 -11.32
C ALA A 78 -8.27 -27.56 -12.79
N PHE A 79 -9.29 -26.74 -13.08
CA PHE A 79 -9.61 -26.35 -14.45
C PHE A 79 -8.61 -25.33 -15.00
N VAL A 80 -8.11 -24.40 -14.18
CA VAL A 80 -6.97 -23.54 -14.55
C VAL A 80 -5.77 -24.36 -15.01
N THR A 81 -5.51 -25.49 -14.34
CA THR A 81 -4.44 -26.42 -14.70
C THR A 81 -4.64 -27.05 -16.09
N GLU A 82 -5.86 -27.50 -16.37
CA GLU A 82 -6.20 -28.02 -17.70
C GLU A 82 -6.08 -26.93 -18.79
N LEU A 83 -6.58 -25.72 -18.54
CA LEU A 83 -6.54 -24.61 -19.49
C LEU A 83 -5.11 -24.15 -19.86
N LEU A 84 -4.16 -24.35 -18.95
CA LEU A 84 -2.76 -24.03 -19.15
C LEU A 84 -1.94 -25.21 -19.68
N THR A 85 -2.58 -26.35 -19.95
CA THR A 85 -1.92 -27.57 -20.47
C THR A 85 -2.43 -27.88 -21.89
N PRO A 86 -1.55 -27.91 -22.92
CA PRO A 86 -0.13 -27.59 -22.87
C PRO A 86 0.13 -26.10 -22.68
N TRP A 87 1.33 -25.78 -22.19
CA TRP A 87 1.75 -24.41 -21.87
C TRP A 87 1.57 -23.44 -23.04
N ASP A 88 0.89 -22.31 -22.80
CA ASP A 88 0.76 -21.18 -23.73
C ASP A 88 1.03 -19.88 -22.97
N SER A 89 2.10 -19.16 -23.34
CA SER A 89 2.48 -17.92 -22.66
C SER A 89 1.43 -16.82 -22.78
N GLY A 90 0.64 -16.79 -23.85
CA GLY A 90 -0.47 -15.84 -24.00
C GLY A 90 -1.63 -16.10 -23.04
N VAL A 91 -1.87 -17.38 -22.73
CA VAL A 91 -2.84 -17.81 -21.71
C VAL A 91 -2.29 -17.56 -20.31
N ALA A 92 -1.08 -18.02 -20.01
CA ALA A 92 -0.43 -17.84 -18.71
C ALA A 92 -0.32 -16.36 -18.31
N ASN A 93 0.02 -15.46 -19.24
CA ASN A 93 0.10 -14.03 -18.97
C ASN A 93 -1.24 -13.38 -18.55
N ARG A 94 -2.39 -14.06 -18.67
CA ARG A 94 -3.69 -13.57 -18.19
C ARG A 94 -3.98 -13.92 -16.73
N LEU A 95 -3.18 -14.77 -16.10
CA LEU A 95 -3.26 -15.04 -14.66
C LEU A 95 -3.09 -13.78 -13.81
N VAL A 96 -2.37 -12.75 -14.29
CA VAL A 96 -2.22 -11.46 -13.60
C VAL A 96 -3.55 -10.74 -13.29
N VAL A 97 -4.62 -11.07 -14.04
CA VAL A 97 -5.96 -10.50 -13.84
C VAL A 97 -6.72 -11.23 -12.71
N ARG A 98 -6.25 -12.42 -12.32
CA ARG A 98 -6.84 -13.23 -11.25
C ARG A 98 -6.45 -12.66 -9.88
N ARG A 99 -7.40 -12.60 -8.96
CA ARG A 99 -7.20 -12.16 -7.56
C ARG A 99 -6.65 -13.26 -6.62
N ALA A 100 -6.15 -14.36 -7.17
CA ALA A 100 -5.59 -15.49 -6.43
C ALA A 100 -4.22 -15.86 -7.01
N PRO A 101 -3.26 -16.29 -6.18
CA PRO A 101 -1.92 -16.67 -6.65
C PRO A 101 -2.01 -17.83 -7.66
N ALA A 102 -1.08 -17.88 -8.62
CA ALA A 102 -1.01 -18.98 -9.57
C ALA A 102 -0.72 -20.32 -8.87
N PRO A 103 -1.17 -21.45 -9.45
CA PRO A 103 -0.81 -22.79 -8.97
C PRO A 103 0.73 -22.98 -8.93
N ARG A 104 1.24 -23.72 -7.94
CA ARG A 104 2.70 -23.95 -7.78
C ARG A 104 3.36 -24.53 -9.03
N TRP A 105 2.71 -25.48 -9.70
CA TRP A 105 3.25 -26.08 -10.92
C TRP A 105 3.38 -25.05 -12.06
N ALA A 106 2.47 -24.07 -12.15
CA ALA A 106 2.51 -23.02 -13.15
C ALA A 106 3.64 -22.02 -12.87
N ILE A 107 3.94 -21.76 -11.60
CA ILE A 107 5.10 -20.96 -11.16
C ILE A 107 6.41 -21.64 -11.62
N ARG A 108 6.55 -22.96 -11.44
CA ARG A 108 7.73 -23.70 -11.94
C ARG A 108 7.86 -23.62 -13.46
N ALA A 109 6.77 -23.88 -14.18
CA ALA A 109 6.77 -23.80 -15.63
C ALA A 109 7.10 -22.38 -16.12
N ALA A 110 6.62 -21.34 -15.42
CA ALA A 110 6.98 -19.95 -15.71
C ALA A 110 8.46 -19.66 -15.45
N ALA A 111 9.04 -20.20 -14.36
CA ALA A 111 10.45 -20.04 -14.05
C ALA A 111 11.35 -20.69 -15.12
N GLU A 112 11.02 -21.90 -15.56
CA GLU A 112 11.73 -22.63 -16.62
C GLU A 112 11.63 -21.91 -17.97
N ARG A 113 10.50 -21.27 -18.26
CA ARG A 113 10.20 -20.62 -19.54
C ARG A 113 10.24 -19.09 -19.47
N ILE A 114 11.05 -18.56 -18.56
CA ILE A 114 11.05 -17.12 -18.23
C ILE A 114 11.23 -16.19 -19.43
N GLY A 115 11.97 -16.62 -20.47
CA GLY A 115 12.17 -15.86 -21.71
C GLY A 115 10.91 -15.70 -22.58
N GLU A 116 9.88 -16.52 -22.35
CA GLU A 116 8.61 -16.47 -23.07
C GLU A 116 7.54 -15.64 -22.33
N MET A 117 7.85 -15.18 -21.11
CA MET A 117 6.88 -14.55 -20.21
C MET A 117 6.92 -13.01 -20.29
N ARG A 118 5.76 -12.37 -20.08
CA ARG A 118 5.73 -10.91 -19.96
C ARG A 118 6.33 -10.51 -18.61
N PRO A 119 7.21 -9.49 -18.55
CA PRO A 119 7.74 -8.97 -17.29
C PRO A 119 6.67 -8.62 -16.25
N SER A 120 5.51 -8.12 -16.70
CA SER A 120 4.39 -7.77 -15.81
C SER A 120 3.77 -8.99 -15.11
N PHE A 121 3.69 -10.14 -15.79
CA PHE A 121 3.20 -11.37 -15.17
C PHE A 121 4.20 -11.88 -14.14
N LEU A 122 5.49 -11.94 -14.51
CA LEU A 122 6.56 -12.35 -13.59
C LEU A 122 6.55 -11.48 -12.32
N ARG A 123 6.41 -10.16 -12.44
CA ARG A 123 6.31 -9.25 -11.28
C ARG A 123 5.07 -9.48 -10.43
N ALA A 124 3.92 -9.73 -11.04
CA ALA A 124 2.68 -9.98 -10.30
C ALA A 124 2.76 -11.27 -9.49
N GLU A 125 3.42 -12.29 -10.03
CA GLU A 125 3.62 -13.55 -9.33
C GLU A 125 4.74 -13.47 -8.29
N LEU A 126 5.71 -12.56 -8.38
CA LEU A 126 6.77 -12.42 -7.36
C LEU A 126 6.20 -12.01 -6.00
N SER A 127 5.91 -12.96 -5.13
CA SER A 127 5.42 -12.73 -3.78
C SER A 127 6.36 -13.38 -2.76
N GLN A 128 6.21 -13.02 -1.47
CA GLN A 128 6.94 -13.68 -0.39
C GLN A 128 6.76 -15.22 -0.38
N ARG A 129 5.69 -15.75 -0.99
CA ARG A 129 5.36 -17.19 -0.97
C ARG A 129 6.06 -18.02 -2.04
N ASN A 130 6.55 -17.39 -3.12
CA ASN A 130 7.03 -18.10 -4.32
C ASN A 130 8.30 -17.49 -4.94
N VAL A 131 8.78 -16.37 -4.40
CA VAL A 131 10.00 -15.69 -4.88
C VAL A 131 11.23 -16.59 -4.83
N GLU A 132 11.36 -17.43 -3.80
CA GLU A 132 12.46 -18.39 -3.68
C GLU A 132 12.43 -19.42 -4.82
N GLU A 133 11.26 -20.01 -5.07
CA GLU A 133 11.05 -21.01 -6.13
C GLU A 133 11.35 -20.40 -7.52
N MET A 134 10.97 -19.14 -7.74
CA MET A 134 11.30 -18.40 -8.97
C MET A 134 12.80 -18.16 -9.14
N ILE A 135 13.51 -17.77 -8.06
CA ILE A 135 14.96 -17.53 -8.11
C ILE A 135 15.74 -18.83 -8.36
N LEU A 136 15.35 -19.92 -7.70
CA LEU A 136 16.03 -21.21 -7.81
C LEU A 136 15.68 -21.97 -9.09
N GLY A 137 14.43 -21.84 -9.56
CA GLY A 137 13.92 -22.55 -10.74
C GLY A 137 14.24 -21.90 -12.08
N THR A 138 14.72 -20.64 -12.10
CA THR A 138 14.98 -19.96 -13.36
C THR A 138 16.31 -20.37 -14.01
N PRO A 139 16.34 -20.69 -15.32
CA PRO A 139 17.58 -20.93 -16.05
C PRO A 139 18.33 -19.63 -16.38
N HIS A 140 17.67 -18.47 -16.27
CA HIS A 140 18.20 -17.17 -16.69
C HIS A 140 17.92 -16.07 -15.66
N LEU A 141 18.82 -15.96 -14.67
CA LEU A 141 18.65 -15.02 -13.55
C LEU A 141 18.59 -13.55 -14.00
N ASN A 142 19.32 -13.18 -15.04
CA ASN A 142 19.27 -11.84 -15.65
C ASN A 142 17.88 -11.48 -16.20
N LEU A 143 17.12 -12.44 -16.73
CA LEU A 143 15.76 -12.20 -17.21
C LEU A 143 14.81 -11.95 -16.03
N LEU A 144 15.00 -12.66 -14.93
CA LEU A 144 14.27 -12.42 -13.69
C LEU A 144 14.59 -11.04 -13.10
N VAL A 145 15.86 -10.67 -13.01
CA VAL A 145 16.27 -9.34 -12.54
C VAL A 145 15.71 -8.24 -13.45
N ARG A 146 15.76 -8.41 -14.77
CA ARG A 146 15.14 -7.46 -15.72
C ARG A 146 13.63 -7.33 -15.53
N ALA A 147 12.95 -8.42 -15.18
CA ALA A 147 11.53 -8.39 -14.87
C ALA A 147 11.26 -7.59 -13.59
N VAL A 148 12.04 -7.83 -12.53
CA VAL A 148 11.99 -7.09 -11.25
C VAL A 148 12.27 -5.60 -11.45
N ASP A 149 13.29 -5.27 -12.22
CA ASP A 149 13.72 -3.89 -12.47
C ASP A 149 12.80 -3.13 -13.44
N GLY A 150 11.92 -3.84 -14.15
CA GLY A 150 10.94 -3.25 -15.05
C GLY A 150 9.82 -2.50 -14.32
N TYR A 151 9.48 -1.30 -14.81
CA TYR A 151 8.67 -0.30 -14.11
C TYR A 151 7.17 -0.64 -13.95
N ASP A 152 6.67 -0.58 -12.70
CA ASP A 152 5.29 -0.26 -12.29
C ASP A 152 5.26 0.05 -10.77
N HIS A 153 4.65 1.18 -10.38
CA HIS A 153 4.53 1.62 -8.97
C HIS A 153 3.80 0.61 -8.08
N ASN A 154 2.96 -0.25 -8.68
CA ASN A 154 2.14 -1.22 -7.97
C ASN A 154 2.92 -2.41 -7.39
N HIS A 155 4.20 -2.57 -7.74
CA HIS A 155 4.98 -3.78 -7.42
C HIS A 155 6.14 -3.57 -6.42
N ARG A 156 6.16 -2.44 -5.68
CA ARG A 156 7.23 -2.15 -4.70
C ARG A 156 7.44 -3.29 -3.66
N PRO A 157 6.38 -3.86 -3.05
CA PRO A 157 6.54 -4.98 -2.11
C PRO A 157 7.20 -6.21 -2.74
N GLN A 158 6.85 -6.53 -3.99
CA GLN A 158 7.35 -7.67 -4.76
C GLN A 158 8.83 -7.50 -5.10
N VAL A 159 9.22 -6.29 -5.52
CA VAL A 159 10.62 -5.95 -5.78
C VAL A 159 11.46 -6.07 -4.50
N ARG A 160 10.96 -5.57 -3.37
CA ARG A 160 11.63 -5.71 -2.07
C ARG A 160 11.79 -7.18 -1.67
N ALA A 161 10.70 -7.96 -1.74
CA ALA A 161 10.71 -9.39 -1.44
C ALA A 161 11.72 -10.18 -2.30
N PHE A 162 11.89 -9.81 -3.57
CA PHE A 162 12.93 -10.40 -4.44
C PHE A 162 14.34 -10.17 -3.91
N TRP A 163 14.71 -8.92 -3.62
CA TRP A 163 16.07 -8.63 -3.15
C TRP A 163 16.35 -9.21 -1.76
N GLU A 164 15.38 -9.18 -0.85
CA GLU A 164 15.47 -9.81 0.47
C GLU A 164 15.68 -11.33 0.34
N CYS A 165 14.87 -12.01 -0.49
CA CYS A 165 15.00 -13.46 -0.69
C CYS A 165 16.32 -13.83 -1.38
N ALA A 166 16.73 -13.11 -2.42
CA ALA A 166 18.03 -13.29 -3.06
C ALA A 166 19.17 -13.10 -2.05
N GLY A 167 19.04 -12.13 -1.16
CA GLY A 167 19.92 -11.89 -0.02
C GLY A 167 20.07 -13.09 0.91
N VAL A 168 18.96 -13.62 1.41
CA VAL A 168 18.92 -14.81 2.28
C VAL A 168 19.56 -16.02 1.58
N LEU A 169 19.22 -16.25 0.31
CA LEU A 169 19.81 -17.33 -0.48
C LEU A 169 21.32 -17.14 -0.62
N LEU A 170 21.79 -15.94 -0.96
CA LEU A 170 23.22 -15.65 -1.07
C LEU A 170 23.93 -15.83 0.27
N TRP A 171 23.36 -15.36 1.37
CA TRP A 171 23.93 -15.56 2.71
C TRP A 171 24.06 -17.04 3.04
N SER A 172 23.01 -17.84 2.83
CA SER A 172 23.05 -19.29 3.09
C SER A 172 24.18 -20.02 2.33
N ARG A 173 24.63 -19.46 1.20
CA ARG A 173 25.66 -20.06 0.33
C ARG A 173 27.02 -19.38 0.41
N LEU A 174 27.12 -18.10 0.75
CA LEU A 174 28.38 -17.35 0.75
C LEU A 174 28.89 -17.09 2.17
N GLY A 175 28.04 -17.22 3.19
CA GLY A 175 28.41 -16.92 4.57
C GLY A 175 28.89 -15.48 4.72
N THR A 176 30.05 -15.31 5.36
CA THR A 176 30.68 -14.01 5.63
C THR A 176 31.88 -13.72 4.72
N ASP A 177 32.06 -14.47 3.62
CA ASP A 177 33.16 -14.23 2.67
C ASP A 177 32.93 -12.95 1.87
N ARG A 178 33.63 -11.88 2.26
CA ARG A 178 33.55 -10.57 1.62
C ARG A 178 33.89 -10.61 0.13
N SER A 179 34.88 -11.39 -0.29
CA SER A 179 35.30 -11.45 -1.70
C SER A 179 34.23 -12.12 -2.55
N ALA A 180 33.61 -13.19 -2.03
CA ALA A 180 32.51 -13.86 -2.69
C ALA A 180 31.27 -12.95 -2.80
N TRP A 181 30.96 -12.16 -1.76
CA TRP A 181 29.88 -11.17 -1.80
C TRP A 181 30.12 -10.06 -2.83
N LEU A 182 31.34 -9.52 -2.92
CA LEU A 182 31.72 -8.54 -3.95
C LEU A 182 31.59 -9.14 -5.37
N ALA A 183 31.99 -10.40 -5.55
CA ALA A 183 31.85 -11.09 -6.83
C ALA A 183 30.39 -11.36 -7.21
N ALA A 184 29.57 -11.79 -6.25
CA ALA A 184 28.15 -12.03 -6.44
C ALA A 184 27.39 -10.73 -6.75
N SER A 185 27.63 -9.67 -5.98
CA SER A 185 26.99 -8.37 -6.17
C SER A 185 27.32 -7.73 -7.52
N ALA A 186 28.55 -7.85 -7.99
CA ALA A 186 28.92 -7.36 -9.33
C ALA A 186 28.32 -8.19 -10.48
N SER A 187 27.97 -9.45 -10.22
CA SER A 187 27.55 -10.39 -11.28
C SER A 187 26.03 -10.58 -11.36
N LEU A 188 25.33 -10.54 -10.22
CA LEU A 188 23.91 -10.88 -10.11
C LEU A 188 23.02 -10.09 -11.09
N PRO A 189 23.14 -8.76 -11.24
CA PRO A 189 22.23 -8.00 -12.11
C PRO A 189 22.24 -8.42 -13.58
N GLY A 190 23.36 -8.97 -14.05
CA GLY A 190 23.55 -9.41 -15.44
C GLY A 190 23.77 -10.90 -15.60
N HIS A 191 23.61 -11.71 -14.55
CA HIS A 191 24.02 -13.12 -14.58
C HIS A 191 23.15 -13.96 -15.52
N PRO A 192 23.68 -14.53 -16.61
CA PRO A 192 22.86 -15.13 -17.66
C PRO A 192 22.32 -16.52 -17.32
N TRP A 193 22.80 -17.15 -16.25
CA TRP A 193 22.51 -18.55 -15.91
C TRP A 193 21.82 -18.67 -14.54
N THR A 194 21.77 -19.88 -13.98
CA THR A 194 21.07 -20.18 -12.72
C THR A 194 21.69 -19.51 -11.50
N PHE A 195 20.93 -19.43 -10.41
CA PHE A 195 21.42 -18.96 -9.12
C PHE A 195 22.59 -19.79 -8.57
N ASP A 196 22.52 -21.12 -8.67
CA ASP A 196 23.63 -21.99 -8.23
C ASP A 196 24.91 -21.77 -9.04
N HIS A 197 24.76 -21.44 -10.33
CA HIS A 197 25.90 -21.08 -11.16
C HIS A 197 26.52 -19.74 -10.71
N LEU A 198 25.70 -18.72 -10.40
CA LEU A 198 26.17 -17.45 -9.83
C LEU A 198 27.00 -17.69 -8.57
N VAL A 199 26.48 -18.48 -7.62
CA VAL A 199 27.17 -18.82 -6.35
C VAL A 199 28.52 -19.48 -6.62
N ARG A 200 28.55 -20.45 -7.54
CA ARG A 200 29.79 -21.16 -7.91
C ARG A 200 30.83 -20.22 -8.50
N VAL A 201 30.42 -19.32 -9.38
CA VAL A 201 31.31 -18.30 -9.96
C VAL A 201 31.80 -17.35 -8.87
N ALA A 202 30.91 -16.84 -8.02
CA ALA A 202 31.24 -15.89 -6.97
C ALA A 202 32.31 -16.43 -6.01
N ARG A 203 32.20 -17.71 -5.60
CA ARG A 203 33.18 -18.38 -4.73
C ARG A 203 34.55 -18.60 -5.39
N ARG A 204 34.61 -18.67 -6.72
CA ARG A 204 35.85 -18.97 -7.48
C ARG A 204 36.51 -17.73 -8.07
N ARG A 205 35.82 -16.59 -8.05
CA ARG A 205 36.27 -15.38 -8.73
C ARG A 205 37.31 -14.64 -7.88
N PRO A 206 38.42 -14.16 -8.46
CA PRO A 206 39.35 -13.28 -7.76
C PRO A 206 38.65 -11.99 -7.32
N ALA A 207 39.26 -11.28 -6.36
CA ALA A 207 38.74 -10.06 -5.76
C ALA A 207 38.21 -9.08 -6.83
N VAL A 208 36.90 -8.87 -6.83
CA VAL A 208 36.25 -7.90 -7.72
C VAL A 208 36.42 -6.50 -7.11
N PRO A 209 36.85 -5.50 -7.90
CA PRO A 209 36.87 -4.11 -7.44
C PRO A 209 35.51 -3.69 -6.87
N ALA A 210 35.52 -3.06 -5.70
CA ALA A 210 34.29 -2.71 -4.98
C ALA A 210 33.39 -1.75 -5.77
N ASP A 211 33.96 -0.93 -6.65
CA ASP A 211 33.23 0.01 -7.52
C ASP A 211 32.35 -0.67 -8.57
N ARG A 212 32.54 -1.97 -8.83
CA ARG A 212 31.70 -2.77 -9.73
C ARG A 212 30.57 -3.50 -9.03
N ALA A 213 30.54 -3.49 -7.70
CA ALA A 213 29.49 -4.16 -6.95
C ALA A 213 28.19 -3.36 -6.98
N ASP A 214 27.05 -4.06 -7.07
CA ASP A 214 25.73 -3.46 -6.95
C ASP A 214 25.31 -3.34 -5.48
N LEU A 215 25.05 -2.12 -5.01
CA LEU A 215 24.67 -1.87 -3.61
C LEU A 215 23.34 -2.52 -3.21
N ARG A 216 22.42 -2.79 -4.15
CA ARG A 216 21.16 -3.50 -3.86
C ARG A 216 21.43 -4.90 -3.32
N VAL A 217 22.46 -5.54 -3.87
CA VAL A 217 22.89 -6.89 -3.48
C VAL A 217 23.73 -6.85 -2.22
N LEU A 218 24.68 -5.91 -2.13
CA LEU A 218 25.52 -5.77 -0.94
C LEU A 218 24.73 -5.39 0.31
N ALA A 219 23.65 -4.61 0.18
CA ALA A 219 22.76 -4.27 1.29
C ALA A 219 22.15 -5.50 1.98
N GLN A 220 22.14 -6.66 1.31
CA GLN A 220 21.67 -7.93 1.85
C GLN A 220 22.77 -8.75 2.54
N ALA A 221 24.02 -8.31 2.50
CA ALA A 221 25.13 -9.02 3.10
C ALA A 221 25.09 -8.91 4.65
N PRO A 222 25.74 -9.83 5.37
CA PRO A 222 25.94 -9.70 6.82
C PRO A 222 26.62 -8.37 7.17
N ASP A 223 26.33 -7.82 8.35
CA ASP A 223 26.78 -6.47 8.74
C ASP A 223 28.29 -6.28 8.62
N ALA A 224 29.09 -7.28 9.03
CA ALA A 224 30.55 -7.23 8.92
C ALA A 224 31.04 -7.14 7.45
N VAL A 225 30.34 -7.81 6.52
CA VAL A 225 30.65 -7.77 5.09
C VAL A 225 30.26 -6.40 4.50
N LEU A 226 29.04 -5.94 4.79
CA LEU A 226 28.53 -4.68 4.27
C LEU A 226 29.38 -3.50 4.76
N THR A 227 29.62 -3.41 6.07
CA THR A 227 30.45 -2.36 6.67
C THR A 227 31.89 -2.44 6.16
N GLY A 228 32.47 -3.65 6.10
CA GLY A 228 33.82 -3.85 5.58
C GLY A 228 33.98 -3.62 4.07
N ALA A 229 32.89 -3.56 3.30
CA ALA A 229 32.89 -3.25 1.87
C ALA A 229 32.62 -1.76 1.59
N VAL A 230 31.84 -1.08 2.44
CA VAL A 230 31.33 0.28 2.16
C VAL A 230 32.05 1.36 2.97
N ALA A 231 32.41 1.09 4.23
CA ALA A 231 32.80 2.14 5.18
C ALA A 231 34.06 2.93 4.77
N GLY A 232 34.93 2.38 3.93
CA GLY A 232 36.14 3.06 3.42
C GLY A 232 36.01 3.64 2.00
N LEU A 233 34.89 3.44 1.31
CA LEU A 233 34.76 3.85 -0.09
C LEU A 233 34.47 5.35 -0.24
N PRO A 234 35.01 6.03 -1.27
CA PRO A 234 34.62 7.40 -1.59
C PRO A 234 33.15 7.51 -2.01
N ASP A 235 32.52 8.64 -1.72
CA ASP A 235 31.11 8.89 -2.05
C ASP A 235 30.80 8.78 -3.55
N ARG A 236 31.73 9.17 -4.43
CA ARG A 236 31.59 8.96 -5.88
C ARG A 236 31.44 7.48 -6.26
N THR A 237 32.15 6.61 -5.55
CA THR A 237 32.13 5.17 -5.79
C THR A 237 30.83 4.58 -5.28
N LEU A 238 30.41 4.96 -4.09
CA LEU A 238 29.10 4.59 -3.53
C LEU A 238 27.94 5.06 -4.41
N GLY A 239 28.04 6.27 -4.97
CA GLY A 239 27.13 6.81 -5.97
C GLY A 239 27.01 5.91 -7.20
N ALA A 240 28.13 5.47 -7.76
CA ALA A 240 28.15 4.57 -8.91
C ALA A 240 27.58 3.19 -8.59
N MET A 241 27.91 2.63 -7.42
CA MET A 241 27.40 1.32 -6.98
C MET A 241 25.90 1.32 -6.69
N ALA A 242 25.34 2.48 -6.31
CA ALA A 242 23.89 2.67 -6.12
C ALA A 242 23.14 2.90 -7.44
N ASP A 243 23.83 3.25 -8.54
CA ASP A 243 23.24 3.56 -9.84
C ASP A 243 23.89 2.81 -11.03
N PRO A 244 23.91 1.47 -11.05
CA PRO A 244 24.48 0.74 -12.18
C PRO A 244 23.62 0.79 -13.46
N ALA A 245 22.34 1.23 -13.42
CA ALA A 245 21.40 1.08 -14.55
C ALA A 245 20.32 2.18 -14.78
N ARG A 246 20.49 3.44 -14.34
CA ARG A 246 19.71 4.63 -14.80
C ARG A 246 18.16 4.56 -14.78
N SER A 247 17.52 3.73 -13.97
CA SER A 247 16.05 3.69 -13.83
C SER A 247 15.57 4.68 -12.75
N LEU A 248 14.95 5.79 -13.14
CA LEU A 248 14.76 7.00 -12.31
C LEU A 248 13.71 6.92 -11.18
N ARG A 249 12.78 5.95 -11.14
CA ARG A 249 11.64 5.97 -10.18
C ARG A 249 11.41 4.70 -9.35
N ALA A 250 12.02 3.58 -9.71
CA ALA A 250 12.15 2.43 -8.79
C ALA A 250 13.17 2.69 -7.67
N ARG A 251 13.91 3.81 -7.77
CA ARG A 251 14.93 4.28 -6.83
C ARG A 251 14.37 4.50 -5.43
N ASP A 252 13.25 5.19 -5.23
CA ASP A 252 12.84 5.59 -3.88
C ASP A 252 12.71 4.41 -2.89
N ALA A 253 12.17 3.27 -3.34
CA ALA A 253 12.01 2.09 -2.48
C ALA A 253 13.31 1.30 -2.28
N LEU A 254 14.11 1.12 -3.35
CA LEU A 254 15.37 0.39 -3.27
C LEU A 254 16.47 1.22 -2.59
N THR A 255 16.50 2.52 -2.83
CA THR A 255 17.34 3.48 -2.12
C THR A 255 16.96 3.53 -0.65
N ALA A 256 15.67 3.55 -0.30
CA ALA A 256 15.26 3.42 1.10
C ALA A 256 15.80 2.13 1.73
N MET A 257 15.55 0.98 1.10
CA MET A 257 16.05 -0.33 1.55
C MET A 257 17.58 -0.34 1.74
N ILE A 258 18.35 0.17 0.78
CA ILE A 258 19.81 0.24 0.88
C ILE A 258 20.23 1.09 2.07
N VAL A 259 19.66 2.30 2.21
CA VAL A 259 20.11 3.23 3.24
C VAL A 259 19.66 2.79 4.64
N ASP A 260 18.47 2.21 4.76
CA ASP A 260 18.01 1.59 6.00
C ASP A 260 18.98 0.48 6.43
N ARG A 261 19.37 -0.40 5.50
CA ARG A 261 20.38 -1.45 5.78
C ARG A 261 21.75 -0.90 6.14
N LEU A 262 22.21 0.16 5.48
CA LEU A 262 23.48 0.81 5.84
C LEU A 262 23.45 1.38 7.27
N ALA A 263 22.36 2.03 7.65
CA ALA A 263 22.17 2.58 8.98
C ALA A 263 22.12 1.47 10.05
N GLU A 264 21.37 0.40 9.79
CA GLU A 264 21.24 -0.75 10.67
C GLU A 264 22.56 -1.52 10.87
N SER A 265 23.37 -1.67 9.81
CA SER A 265 24.66 -2.37 9.87
C SER A 265 25.80 -1.58 10.54
N GLY A 266 25.52 -0.38 11.03
CA GLY A 266 26.50 0.46 11.72
C GLY A 266 27.46 1.20 10.78
N VAL A 267 27.10 1.39 9.50
CA VAL A 267 27.87 2.25 8.60
C VAL A 267 27.78 3.69 9.10
N PRO A 268 28.89 4.45 9.18
CA PRO A 268 28.85 5.84 9.61
C PRO A 268 28.00 6.70 8.67
N PRO A 269 27.17 7.62 9.19
CA PRO A 269 26.35 8.48 8.36
C PRO A 269 27.21 9.49 7.59
N ARG A 270 26.79 9.81 6.36
CA ARG A 270 27.49 10.73 5.45
C ARG A 270 26.48 11.63 4.73
N GLU A 271 26.94 12.76 4.22
CA GLU A 271 26.09 13.68 3.47
C GLU A 271 25.46 13.00 2.22
N LEU A 272 26.18 12.14 1.50
CA LEU A 272 25.64 11.36 0.39
C LEU A 272 24.39 10.56 0.81
N PHE A 273 24.46 9.85 1.94
CA PHE A 273 23.34 9.07 2.46
C PHE A 273 22.20 9.98 2.90
N ALA A 274 22.49 11.12 3.52
CA ALA A 274 21.46 12.10 3.88
C ALA A 274 20.69 12.64 2.66
N ARG A 275 21.37 12.84 1.52
CA ARG A 275 20.72 13.19 0.24
C ARG A 275 19.84 12.06 -0.29
N TRP A 276 20.27 10.81 -0.16
CA TRP A 276 19.46 9.65 -0.53
C TRP A 276 18.22 9.50 0.34
N VAL A 277 18.35 9.68 1.66
CA VAL A 277 17.22 9.68 2.61
C VAL A 277 16.22 10.79 2.25
N TYR A 278 16.67 11.99 1.88
CA TYR A 278 15.77 13.09 1.52
C TYR A 278 14.84 12.75 0.35
N GLY A 279 15.33 12.00 -0.65
CA GLY A 279 14.55 11.58 -1.81
C GLY A 279 13.76 10.27 -1.62
N SER A 280 13.86 9.63 -0.46
CA SER A 280 13.37 8.25 -0.26
C SER A 280 12.43 8.13 0.96
N GLN A 281 11.61 7.08 0.98
CA GLN A 281 10.72 6.78 2.10
C GLN A 281 11.41 5.86 3.12
N CYS A 282 12.51 6.34 3.72
CA CYS A 282 13.27 5.61 4.74
C CYS A 282 12.55 5.54 6.09
N GLU A 283 12.94 4.54 6.89
CA GLU A 283 12.50 4.39 8.26
C GLU A 283 12.85 5.62 9.13
N PRO A 284 12.05 5.95 10.16
CA PRO A 284 12.32 7.07 11.06
C PRO A 284 13.72 7.03 11.70
N ALA A 285 14.21 5.85 12.08
CA ALA A 285 15.53 5.68 12.67
C ALA A 285 16.65 6.09 11.69
N THR A 286 16.55 5.69 10.44
CA THR A 286 17.48 6.06 9.36
C THR A 286 17.48 7.56 9.11
N ARG A 287 16.30 8.19 9.12
CA ARG A 287 16.19 9.65 9.00
C ARG A 287 16.87 10.38 10.16
N VAL A 288 16.82 9.81 11.37
CA VAL A 288 17.51 10.34 12.56
C VAL A 288 19.02 10.12 12.48
N TRP A 289 19.45 8.95 11.99
CA TRP A 289 20.87 8.61 11.76
C TRP A 289 21.54 9.61 10.79
N ALA A 290 20.84 10.03 9.74
CA ALA A 290 21.33 11.01 8.78
C ALA A 290 21.08 12.49 9.16
N HIS A 291 20.37 12.76 10.25
CA HIS A 291 19.99 14.12 10.65
C HIS A 291 21.21 14.98 11.04
N GLY A 292 21.24 16.23 10.56
CA GLY A 292 22.32 17.18 10.76
C GLY A 292 23.39 17.18 9.67
N LEU A 293 23.29 16.28 8.68
CA LEU A 293 24.27 16.17 7.59
C LEU A 293 23.83 16.83 6.29
N TYR A 294 22.53 17.15 6.16
CA TYR A 294 22.00 17.79 4.95
C TYR A 294 20.78 18.66 5.29
N SER A 295 20.87 19.97 5.04
CA SER A 295 19.88 20.96 5.48
C SER A 295 18.48 20.73 4.92
N SER A 296 18.35 20.26 3.67
CA SER A 296 17.05 19.95 3.06
C SER A 296 16.39 18.74 3.72
N LEU A 297 17.18 17.72 4.12
CA LEU A 297 16.69 16.61 4.93
C LEU A 297 16.20 17.12 6.29
N ASP A 298 16.97 17.98 6.95
CA ASP A 298 16.60 18.50 8.27
C ASP A 298 15.32 19.33 8.21
N SER A 299 15.14 20.13 7.16
CA SER A 299 13.90 20.86 6.92
C SER A 299 12.73 19.91 6.66
N SER A 300 12.93 18.87 5.82
CA SER A 300 11.93 17.83 5.58
C SER A 300 11.56 17.09 6.87
N ASN A 301 12.55 16.75 7.70
CA ASN A 301 12.35 16.10 9.00
C ASN A 301 11.54 16.98 9.95
N ARG A 302 11.82 18.30 10.02
CA ARG A 302 11.04 19.23 10.85
C ARG A 302 9.58 19.30 10.40
N SER A 303 9.33 19.38 9.10
CA SER A 303 7.96 19.36 8.56
C SER A 303 7.27 18.01 8.83
N ALA A 304 7.95 16.90 8.58
CA ALA A 304 7.41 15.56 8.76
C ALA A 304 7.15 15.21 10.24
N ALA A 305 7.97 15.72 11.16
CA ALA A 305 7.83 15.50 12.60
C ALA A 305 6.49 15.99 13.16
N VAL A 306 5.77 16.89 12.49
CA VAL A 306 4.44 17.33 12.94
C VAL A 306 3.44 16.17 12.98
N TYR A 307 3.48 15.25 12.01
CA TYR A 307 2.54 14.13 11.88
C TYR A 307 3.19 12.75 12.06
N ASN A 308 4.50 12.61 11.83
CA ASN A 308 5.22 11.36 12.05
C ASN A 308 5.72 11.26 13.50
N VAL A 309 4.90 10.68 14.38
CA VAL A 309 5.20 10.54 15.82
C VAL A 309 6.49 9.76 16.10
N PRO A 310 6.76 8.59 15.47
CA PRO A 310 8.01 7.87 15.68
C PRO A 310 9.24 8.73 15.33
N LEU A 311 9.24 9.39 14.18
CA LEU A 311 10.34 10.28 13.76
C LEU A 311 10.54 11.43 14.76
N ARG A 312 9.45 12.08 15.17
CA ARG A 312 9.50 13.19 16.13
C ARG A 312 10.13 12.77 17.45
N ARG A 313 9.72 11.64 18.02
CA ARG A 313 10.25 11.14 19.30
C ARG A 313 11.74 10.80 19.22
N LEU A 314 12.15 10.10 18.16
CA LEU A 314 13.57 9.77 17.95
C LEU A 314 14.44 11.01 17.77
N LEU A 315 13.96 12.02 17.04
CA LEU A 315 14.68 13.30 16.90
C LEU A 315 14.71 14.07 18.23
N ALA A 316 13.60 14.10 18.98
CA ALA A 316 13.50 14.81 20.25
C ALA A 316 14.46 14.25 21.30
N ALA A 317 14.72 12.94 21.30
CA ALA A 317 15.71 12.29 22.16
C ALA A 317 17.14 12.84 21.96
N ARG A 318 17.47 13.36 20.76
CA ARG A 318 18.76 14.03 20.50
C ARG A 318 18.84 15.46 21.07
N PHE A 319 17.74 15.97 21.60
CA PHE A 319 17.57 17.34 22.04
C PHE A 319 16.93 17.41 23.44
N PRO A 320 17.56 16.82 24.47
CA PRO A 320 16.96 16.73 25.79
C PRO A 320 16.65 18.12 26.35
N ALA A 321 15.45 18.28 26.88
CA ALA A 321 15.00 19.52 27.50
C ALA A 321 14.94 19.36 29.03
N ARG A 322 15.11 20.47 29.75
CA ARG A 322 14.85 20.52 31.19
C ARG A 322 13.34 20.67 31.44
N ARG A 323 12.85 20.12 32.54
CA ARG A 323 11.45 20.27 32.96
C ARG A 323 11.13 21.77 33.14
N PRO A 324 10.16 22.33 32.40
CA PRO A 324 9.84 23.75 32.49
C PRO A 324 9.00 24.07 33.74
N THR A 325 9.19 25.26 34.31
CA THR A 325 8.33 25.77 35.39
C THR A 325 6.95 26.19 34.86
N ASP A 326 6.90 26.83 33.68
CA ASP A 326 5.66 27.10 32.94
C ASP A 326 5.70 26.37 31.59
N LEU A 327 5.00 25.23 31.53
CA LEU A 327 4.93 24.41 30.33
C LEU A 327 4.23 25.14 29.17
N ILE A 328 3.19 25.94 29.42
CA ILE A 328 2.42 26.59 28.35
C ILE A 328 3.26 27.69 27.69
N ALA A 329 3.94 28.51 28.49
CA ALA A 329 4.85 29.52 27.97
C ALA A 329 6.00 28.88 27.19
N ALA A 330 6.60 27.82 27.72
CA ALA A 330 7.69 27.10 27.07
C ALA A 330 7.25 26.43 25.74
N LEU A 331 6.05 25.83 25.70
CA LEU A 331 5.51 25.27 24.45
C LEU A 331 5.27 26.34 23.40
N ARG A 332 4.77 27.52 23.79
CA ARG A 332 4.54 28.63 22.85
C ARG A 332 5.82 29.19 22.24
N SER A 333 6.95 29.12 22.95
CA SER A 333 8.24 29.56 22.45
C SER A 333 9.01 28.49 21.68
N CYS A 334 8.49 27.24 21.60
CA CYS A 334 9.14 26.20 20.82
C CYS A 334 9.22 26.57 19.33
N PRO A 335 10.39 26.38 18.69
CA PRO A 335 10.54 26.66 17.27
C PRO A 335 9.91 25.58 16.37
N ASP A 336 9.76 24.34 16.86
CA ASP A 336 9.26 23.22 16.07
C ASP A 336 8.66 22.10 16.94
N ALA A 337 8.09 21.08 16.27
CA ALA A 337 7.44 19.94 16.92
C ALA A 337 8.44 19.03 17.67
N ILE A 338 9.70 18.99 17.23
CA ILE A 338 10.75 18.17 17.84
C ILE A 338 11.09 18.73 19.23
N ARG A 339 11.28 20.04 19.33
CA ARG A 339 11.51 20.73 20.62
C ARG A 339 10.29 20.70 21.52
N ALA A 340 9.09 20.79 20.97
CA ALA A 340 7.85 20.63 21.73
C ALA A 340 7.75 19.21 22.33
N GLU A 341 8.05 18.17 21.55
CA GLU A 341 8.09 16.78 22.04
C GLU A 341 9.12 16.60 23.17
N ALA A 342 10.32 17.15 23.02
CA ALA A 342 11.35 17.07 24.06
C ALA A 342 10.90 17.72 25.39
N LEU A 343 10.24 18.89 25.33
CA LEU A 343 9.67 19.53 26.52
C LEU A 343 8.53 18.73 27.14
N LEU A 344 7.62 18.18 26.33
CA LEU A 344 6.54 17.33 26.82
C LEU A 344 7.08 16.08 27.50
N THR A 345 8.11 15.46 26.93
CA THR A 345 8.79 14.30 27.53
C THR A 345 9.46 14.69 28.86
N ALA A 346 10.11 15.85 28.94
CA ALA A 346 10.70 16.32 30.20
C ALA A 346 9.66 16.68 31.27
N ALA A 347 8.48 17.17 30.88
CA ALA A 347 7.42 17.59 31.79
C ALA A 347 6.55 16.43 32.29
N CYS A 348 6.28 15.45 31.42
CA CYS A 348 5.25 14.44 31.62
C CYS A 348 5.75 12.99 31.42
N GLY A 349 7.02 12.78 31.03
CA GLY A 349 7.53 11.48 30.59
C GLY A 349 7.17 11.17 29.13
N GLU A 350 7.70 10.08 28.56
CA GLU A 350 7.50 9.75 27.13
C GLU A 350 6.04 9.48 26.77
N GLN A 351 5.28 8.88 27.69
CA GLN A 351 3.89 8.46 27.46
C GLN A 351 2.88 9.15 28.39
N GLY A 352 3.33 9.95 29.35
CA GLY A 352 2.42 10.58 30.30
C GLY A 352 1.56 11.67 29.65
N PRO A 353 0.27 11.75 30.01
CA PRO A 353 -0.60 12.80 29.53
C PRO A 353 -0.23 14.15 30.19
N PRO A 354 -0.21 15.26 29.43
CA PRO A 354 -0.09 16.59 30.01
C PRO A 354 -1.38 17.01 30.72
N ASP A 355 -1.35 18.14 31.44
CA ASP A 355 -2.56 18.77 31.96
C ASP A 355 -3.43 19.31 30.81
N TRP A 356 -4.31 18.44 30.31
CA TRP A 356 -5.24 18.74 29.23
C TRP A 356 -6.15 19.91 29.55
N ARG A 357 -6.59 20.07 30.81
CA ARG A 357 -7.48 21.17 31.19
C ARG A 357 -6.76 22.51 31.09
N ALA A 358 -5.50 22.59 31.52
CA ALA A 358 -4.69 23.79 31.33
C ALA A 358 -4.43 24.10 29.86
N LEU A 359 -4.10 23.10 29.04
CA LEU A 359 -3.83 23.27 27.61
C LEU A 359 -5.07 23.71 26.81
N VAL A 360 -6.25 23.13 27.10
CA VAL A 360 -7.51 23.56 26.47
C VAL A 360 -7.84 25.00 26.84
N ARG A 361 -7.64 25.41 28.10
CA ARG A 361 -7.81 26.81 28.51
C ARG A 361 -6.81 27.73 27.83
N ALA A 362 -5.56 27.31 27.69
CA ALA A 362 -4.52 28.06 27.00
C ALA A 362 -4.86 28.28 25.53
N GLN A 363 -5.27 27.22 24.81
CA GLN A 363 -5.69 27.27 23.41
C GLN A 363 -6.84 28.25 23.20
N ARG A 364 -7.86 28.23 24.08
CA ARG A 364 -9.00 29.16 24.01
C ARG A 364 -8.61 30.61 24.21
N ARG A 365 -7.63 30.89 25.08
CA ARG A 365 -7.14 32.26 25.34
C ARG A 365 -6.27 32.78 24.19
N ARG A 366 -5.40 31.94 23.66
CA ARG A 366 -4.53 32.24 22.53
C ARG A 366 -4.06 30.94 21.90
N SER A 367 -4.27 30.82 20.59
CA SER A 367 -3.91 29.65 19.81
C SER A 367 -2.47 29.21 20.08
N LEU A 368 -2.30 27.91 20.33
CA LEU A 368 -1.01 27.24 20.35
C LEU A 368 -0.50 27.11 18.90
N PRO A 369 0.82 27.14 18.68
CA PRO A 369 1.39 26.89 17.35
C PRO A 369 1.02 25.50 16.80
N ASP A 370 0.87 25.39 15.48
CA ASP A 370 0.47 24.14 14.81
C ASP A 370 1.42 22.98 15.11
N HIS A 371 2.72 23.23 15.17
CA HIS A 371 3.71 22.19 15.51
C HIS A 371 3.60 21.72 16.96
N VAL A 372 3.12 22.57 17.87
CA VAL A 372 2.82 22.18 19.27
C VAL A 372 1.58 21.31 19.30
N LEU A 373 0.53 21.67 18.53
CA LEU A 373 -0.65 20.82 18.39
C LEU A 373 -0.29 19.45 17.79
N GLY A 374 0.63 19.42 16.82
CA GLY A 374 1.21 18.19 16.27
C GLY A 374 1.90 17.32 17.32
N ALA A 375 2.70 17.92 18.21
CA ALA A 375 3.35 17.22 19.32
C ALA A 375 2.33 16.67 20.34
N LEU A 376 1.37 17.50 20.75
CA LEU A 376 0.31 17.13 21.69
C LEU A 376 -0.61 16.04 21.14
N ALA A 377 -0.90 16.05 19.84
CA ALA A 377 -1.70 15.01 19.18
C ALA A 377 -1.08 13.61 19.28
N GLY A 378 0.22 13.48 19.53
CA GLY A 378 0.86 12.18 19.78
C GLY A 378 0.76 11.69 21.23
N ARG A 379 0.03 12.40 22.10
CA ARG A 379 -0.10 12.09 23.53
C ARG A 379 -1.44 11.43 23.83
N PRO A 380 -1.48 10.42 24.72
CA PRO A 380 -2.72 9.74 25.08
C PRO A 380 -3.79 10.69 25.62
N GLY A 381 -5.04 10.45 25.20
CA GLY A 381 -6.21 11.21 25.68
C GLY A 381 -6.32 12.61 25.07
N PHE A 382 -5.80 12.83 23.85
CA PHE A 382 -5.85 14.11 23.17
C PHE A 382 -7.32 14.64 23.06
N PRO A 383 -7.66 15.78 23.70
CA PRO A 383 -9.05 16.21 23.81
C PRO A 383 -9.66 16.67 22.47
N ALA A 384 -10.94 16.36 22.25
CA ALA A 384 -11.69 16.82 21.08
C ALA A 384 -11.68 18.35 20.87
N ALA A 385 -11.58 19.13 21.96
CA ALA A 385 -11.44 20.58 21.87
C ALA A 385 -10.12 21.03 21.21
N LEU A 386 -9.03 20.27 21.40
CA LEU A 386 -7.76 20.52 20.70
C LEU A 386 -7.77 19.88 19.30
N ALA A 387 -8.46 18.75 19.11
CA ALA A 387 -8.66 18.15 17.79
C ALA A 387 -9.33 19.12 16.79
N ARG A 388 -10.33 19.88 17.25
CA ARG A 388 -10.97 20.92 16.43
C ARG A 388 -10.05 22.10 16.10
N ALA A 389 -8.95 22.26 16.83
CA ALA A 389 -7.97 23.32 16.61
C ALA A 389 -6.80 22.89 15.71
N LEU A 390 -6.76 21.63 15.25
CA LEU A 390 -5.71 21.16 14.36
C LEU A 390 -5.70 21.95 13.05
N PRO A 391 -4.51 22.15 12.44
CA PRO A 391 -4.40 22.83 11.15
C PRO A 391 -5.20 22.09 10.07
N SER A 392 -5.68 22.85 9.07
CA SER A 392 -6.43 22.32 7.92
C SER A 392 -5.52 21.93 6.75
N ARG A 393 -4.44 22.68 6.50
CA ARG A 393 -3.51 22.42 5.39
C ARG A 393 -2.37 21.50 5.80
N GLY A 394 -2.13 20.46 4.98
CA GLY A 394 -0.96 19.57 5.12
C GLY A 394 -0.98 18.65 6.35
N SER A 395 -2.15 18.44 6.96
CA SER A 395 -2.31 17.79 8.27
C SER A 395 -3.13 16.49 8.23
N THR A 396 -3.38 15.92 7.05
CA THR A 396 -4.17 14.68 6.90
C THR A 396 -3.68 13.57 7.82
N GLY A 397 -2.37 13.32 7.85
CA GLY A 397 -1.76 12.34 8.74
C GLY A 397 -1.94 12.65 10.23
N LEU A 398 -2.08 13.92 10.60
CA LEU A 398 -2.35 14.34 11.98
C LEU A 398 -3.81 14.09 12.37
N HIS A 399 -4.75 14.37 11.46
CA HIS A 399 -6.17 14.04 11.65
C HIS A 399 -6.39 12.53 11.69
N GLU A 400 -5.70 11.76 10.85
CA GLU A 400 -5.68 10.29 10.91
C GLU A 400 -5.22 9.80 12.29
N LEU A 401 -4.09 10.29 12.79
CA LEU A 401 -3.54 9.92 14.10
C LEU A 401 -4.50 10.24 15.25
N VAL A 402 -5.13 11.41 15.22
CA VAL A 402 -6.04 11.85 16.29
C VAL A 402 -7.34 11.08 16.25
N ALA A 403 -7.88 10.83 15.05
CA ALA A 403 -9.10 10.08 14.87
C ALA A 403 -9.02 8.64 15.42
N THR A 404 -7.81 8.06 15.53
CA THR A 404 -7.62 6.70 16.08
C THR A 404 -7.50 6.63 17.61
N GLN A 405 -7.59 7.75 18.33
CA GLN A 405 -7.36 7.77 19.78
C GLN A 405 -8.62 7.64 20.63
N SER A 406 -9.74 8.20 20.19
CA SER A 406 -11.02 8.10 20.90
C SER A 406 -12.21 8.34 19.98
N PRO A 407 -13.42 7.89 20.35
CA PRO A 407 -14.65 8.19 19.61
C PRO A 407 -14.89 9.71 19.45
N GLU A 408 -14.60 10.52 20.47
CA GLU A 408 -14.80 11.98 20.42
C GLU A 408 -13.83 12.65 19.45
N ALA A 409 -12.60 12.15 19.38
CA ALA A 409 -11.59 12.61 18.43
C ALA A 409 -11.96 12.21 17.00
N ALA A 410 -12.45 10.99 16.79
CA ALA A 410 -12.99 10.53 15.52
C ALA A 410 -14.16 11.41 15.05
N ARG A 411 -15.13 11.71 15.93
CA ARG A 411 -16.25 12.64 15.65
C ARG A 411 -15.77 14.04 15.25
N ALA A 412 -14.77 14.55 15.96
CA ALA A 412 -14.17 15.85 15.64
C ALA A 412 -13.51 15.83 14.24
N ALA A 413 -12.89 14.73 13.84
CA ALA A 413 -12.30 14.58 12.52
C ALA A 413 -13.36 14.45 11.41
N VAL A 414 -14.43 13.66 11.64
CA VAL A 414 -15.56 13.48 10.70
C VAL A 414 -16.31 14.79 10.43
N THR A 415 -16.45 15.65 11.43
CA THR A 415 -17.04 16.99 11.26
C THR A 415 -16.10 17.98 10.57
N ALA A 416 -14.80 17.70 10.54
CA ALA A 416 -13.77 18.56 9.96
C ALA A 416 -13.34 18.15 8.54
N LEU A 417 -13.93 17.11 7.92
CA LEU A 417 -13.47 16.58 6.61
C LEU A 417 -13.40 17.64 5.52
N HIS A 418 -14.31 18.61 5.50
CA HIS A 418 -14.29 19.76 4.57
C HIS A 418 -13.00 20.59 4.61
N ARG A 419 -12.22 20.50 5.69
CA ARG A 419 -10.96 21.22 5.89
C ARG A 419 -9.73 20.36 5.63
N ILE A 420 -9.91 19.06 5.41
CA ILE A 420 -8.82 18.08 5.34
C ILE A 420 -8.58 17.72 3.88
N TYR A 421 -7.35 17.92 3.43
CA TYR A 421 -6.90 17.44 2.13
C TYR A 421 -6.82 15.89 2.16
N HIS A 422 -7.29 15.17 1.14
CA HIS A 422 -7.35 13.69 1.17
C HIS A 422 -8.05 13.10 2.41
N ALA A 423 -9.22 13.63 2.75
CA ALA A 423 -9.99 13.25 3.93
C ALA A 423 -10.47 11.78 3.94
N GLU A 424 -10.48 11.10 2.78
CA GLU A 424 -10.74 9.66 2.64
C GLU A 424 -9.78 8.80 3.46
N GLY A 425 -8.53 9.24 3.66
CA GLY A 425 -7.56 8.55 4.52
C GLY A 425 -8.00 8.51 5.99
N VAL A 426 -8.56 9.62 6.49
CA VAL A 426 -9.13 9.72 7.84
C VAL A 426 -10.31 8.78 8.00
N LEU A 427 -11.24 8.77 7.03
CA LEU A 427 -12.39 7.86 7.05
C LEU A 427 -11.96 6.39 7.01
N ASN A 428 -10.97 6.05 6.16
CA ASN A 428 -10.41 4.71 6.10
C ASN A 428 -9.82 4.27 7.45
N ARG A 429 -9.11 5.16 8.15
CA ARG A 429 -8.57 4.88 9.49
C ARG A 429 -9.66 4.64 10.52
N ILE A 430 -10.67 5.51 10.58
CA ILE A 430 -11.80 5.38 11.52
C ILE A 430 -12.57 4.08 11.25
N HIS A 431 -12.86 3.78 9.99
CA HIS A 431 -13.55 2.55 9.61
C HIS A 431 -12.73 1.30 9.97
N THR A 432 -11.41 1.31 9.71
CA THR A 432 -10.53 0.18 10.04
C THR A 432 -10.39 -0.05 11.55
N THR A 433 -10.37 1.02 12.36
CA THR A 433 -10.30 0.88 13.82
C THR A 433 -11.64 0.58 14.49
N GLY A 434 -12.76 0.82 13.79
CA GLY A 434 -14.11 0.60 14.31
C GLY A 434 -14.47 1.52 15.49
N LEU A 435 -13.81 2.67 15.64
CA LEU A 435 -14.06 3.61 16.74
C LEU A 435 -15.41 4.32 16.63
N LEU A 436 -15.93 4.44 15.41
CA LEU A 436 -17.29 4.91 15.13
C LEU A 436 -18.04 3.85 14.34
N PRO A 437 -19.36 3.68 14.58
CA PRO A 437 -20.18 2.84 13.73
C PRO A 437 -20.31 3.46 12.33
N ASP A 438 -20.38 2.61 11.31
CA ASP A 438 -20.49 3.02 9.91
C ASP A 438 -21.68 3.97 9.66
N GLU A 439 -22.80 3.73 10.34
CA GLU A 439 -24.00 4.58 10.28
C GLU A 439 -23.73 6.02 10.75
N GLU A 440 -22.92 6.19 11.80
CA GLU A 440 -22.57 7.52 12.30
C GLU A 440 -21.68 8.26 11.30
N ILE A 441 -20.75 7.56 10.65
CA ILE A 441 -19.90 8.13 9.59
C ILE A 441 -20.76 8.58 8.41
N LEU A 442 -21.70 7.74 7.97
CA LEU A 442 -22.61 8.03 6.85
C LEU A 442 -23.51 9.24 7.15
N THR A 443 -24.02 9.35 8.37
CA THR A 443 -25.00 10.38 8.74
C THR A 443 -24.38 11.71 9.14
N THR A 444 -23.17 11.71 9.69
CA THR A 444 -22.52 12.93 10.23
C THR A 444 -21.36 13.47 9.39
N GLY A 445 -20.84 12.67 8.45
CA GLY A 445 -19.72 13.07 7.61
C GLY A 445 -20.02 14.28 6.73
N ARG A 446 -19.17 15.31 6.83
CA ARG A 446 -19.35 16.57 6.10
C ARG A 446 -18.05 17.02 5.41
N PRO A 447 -18.02 17.14 4.06
CA PRO A 447 -19.16 17.12 3.14
C PRO A 447 -19.49 15.70 2.65
N ALA A 448 -20.74 15.48 2.26
CA ALA A 448 -21.25 14.20 1.74
C ALA A 448 -20.36 13.61 0.64
N ARG A 449 -19.83 14.45 -0.26
CA ARG A 449 -18.94 14.02 -1.35
C ARG A 449 -17.69 13.28 -0.85
N VAL A 450 -17.14 13.64 0.30
CA VAL A 450 -15.95 12.96 0.85
C VAL A 450 -16.30 11.55 1.30
N VAL A 451 -17.47 11.37 1.93
CA VAL A 451 -17.97 10.05 2.34
C VAL A 451 -18.23 9.17 1.11
N LEU A 452 -18.79 9.74 0.05
CA LEU A 452 -19.03 9.03 -1.21
C LEU A 452 -17.74 8.66 -1.94
N VAL A 453 -16.75 9.55 -1.98
CA VAL A 453 -15.40 9.24 -2.52
C VAL A 453 -14.76 8.12 -1.72
N PHE A 454 -14.83 8.16 -0.39
CA PHE A 454 -14.36 7.06 0.46
C PHE A 454 -15.07 5.75 0.12
N ALA A 455 -16.41 5.73 0.03
CA ALA A 455 -17.18 4.57 -0.37
C ALA A 455 -16.73 4.02 -1.74
N TYR A 456 -16.50 4.90 -2.71
CA TYR A 456 -15.97 4.53 -4.03
C TYR A 456 -14.62 3.80 -3.89
N THR A 457 -13.71 4.26 -3.03
CA THR A 457 -12.43 3.58 -2.79
C THR A 457 -12.59 2.16 -2.22
N LEU A 458 -13.69 1.89 -1.50
CA LEU A 458 -13.98 0.56 -0.96
C LEU A 458 -14.52 -0.41 -2.02
N THR A 459 -15.14 0.06 -3.11
CA THR A 459 -15.74 -0.82 -4.14
C THR A 459 -14.73 -1.74 -4.84
N HIS A 460 -13.44 -1.40 -4.78
CA HIS A 460 -12.37 -2.22 -5.33
C HIS A 460 -11.87 -3.31 -4.35
N ARG A 461 -12.34 -3.29 -3.10
CA ARG A 461 -11.93 -4.19 -2.01
C ARG A 461 -13.11 -5.05 -1.56
N THR A 462 -12.84 -6.23 -0.99
CA THR A 462 -13.86 -7.27 -0.76
C THR A 462 -13.76 -7.88 0.64
N THR A 463 -13.57 -7.06 1.67
CA THR A 463 -13.68 -7.54 3.05
C THR A 463 -15.14 -7.45 3.55
N PRO A 464 -15.55 -8.31 4.51
CA PRO A 464 -16.89 -8.22 5.09
C PRO A 464 -17.21 -6.86 5.74
N ALA A 465 -16.21 -6.19 6.31
CA ALA A 465 -16.39 -4.87 6.91
C ALA A 465 -16.71 -3.80 5.85
N GLU A 466 -16.00 -3.81 4.73
CA GLU A 466 -16.23 -2.89 3.61
C GLU A 466 -17.62 -3.10 2.98
N ASN A 467 -18.05 -4.36 2.86
CA ASN A 467 -19.39 -4.69 2.38
C ASN A 467 -20.50 -4.16 3.30
N ARG A 468 -20.30 -4.12 4.61
CA ARG A 468 -21.28 -3.54 5.55
C ARG A 468 -21.41 -2.03 5.37
N PHE A 469 -20.29 -1.32 5.24
CA PHE A 469 -20.30 0.12 4.99
C PHE A 469 -21.02 0.45 3.68
N LEU A 470 -20.68 -0.28 2.60
CA LEU A 470 -21.32 -0.12 1.28
C LEU A 470 -22.81 -0.47 1.32
N GLY A 471 -23.19 -1.55 2.01
CA GLY A 471 -24.60 -1.91 2.19
C GLY A 471 -25.40 -0.85 2.96
N GLY A 472 -24.80 -0.24 3.98
CA GLY A 472 -25.39 0.89 4.71
C GLY A 472 -25.63 2.10 3.82
N LEU A 473 -24.65 2.45 2.98
CA LEU A 473 -24.77 3.53 1.99
C LEU A 473 -25.87 3.24 0.96
N VAL A 474 -25.85 2.05 0.34
CA VAL A 474 -26.84 1.65 -0.67
C VAL A 474 -28.25 1.76 -0.11
N ARG A 475 -28.49 1.23 1.10
CA ARG A 475 -29.80 1.30 1.75
C ARG A 475 -30.28 2.75 1.94
N LEU A 476 -29.43 3.65 2.41
CA LEU A 476 -29.79 5.08 2.59
C LEU A 476 -30.17 5.73 1.25
N VAL A 477 -29.42 5.45 0.19
CA VAL A 477 -29.67 6.02 -1.13
C VAL A 477 -30.94 5.43 -1.77
N GLU A 478 -31.13 4.11 -1.68
CA GLU A 478 -32.31 3.42 -2.21
C GLU A 478 -33.60 3.85 -1.49
N GLU A 479 -33.55 4.04 -0.18
CA GLU A 479 -34.67 4.56 0.60
C GLU A 479 -35.04 5.98 0.17
N ALA A 480 -34.04 6.86 0.02
CA ALA A 480 -34.27 8.21 -0.49
C ALA A 480 -34.83 8.21 -1.93
N ALA A 481 -34.30 7.36 -2.81
CA ALA A 481 -34.71 7.28 -4.21
C ALA A 481 -36.13 6.71 -4.39
N ARG A 482 -36.56 5.77 -3.53
CA ARG A 482 -37.89 5.14 -3.60
C ARG A 482 -39.02 6.16 -3.42
N GLU A 483 -38.77 7.18 -2.61
CA GLU A 483 -39.74 8.23 -2.27
C GLU A 483 -39.52 9.52 -3.08
N ALA A 484 -38.61 9.52 -4.06
CA ALA A 484 -38.22 10.71 -4.81
C ALA A 484 -38.98 10.86 -6.14
N PRO A 485 -39.18 12.10 -6.63
CA PRO A 485 -39.74 12.34 -7.95
C PRO A 485 -38.78 11.89 -9.08
N PRO A 486 -39.29 11.71 -10.32
CA PRO A 486 -38.45 11.58 -11.50
C PRO A 486 -37.45 12.74 -11.58
N GLY A 487 -36.17 12.45 -11.81
CA GLY A 487 -35.10 13.47 -11.82
C GLY A 487 -34.20 13.48 -10.58
N PHE A 488 -34.53 12.71 -9.53
CA PHE A 488 -33.73 12.57 -8.30
C PHE A 488 -32.23 12.37 -8.55
N TRP A 489 -31.87 11.43 -9.44
CA TRP A 489 -30.47 11.12 -9.74
C TRP A 489 -29.74 12.29 -10.40
N THR A 490 -30.43 13.03 -11.29
CA THR A 490 -29.89 14.24 -11.92
C THR A 490 -29.68 15.33 -10.86
N ALA A 491 -30.69 15.58 -10.02
CA ALA A 491 -30.59 16.54 -8.93
C ALA A 491 -29.45 16.22 -7.95
N LEU A 492 -29.28 14.93 -7.61
CA LEU A 492 -28.21 14.45 -6.75
C LEU A 492 -26.83 14.73 -7.35
N LEU A 493 -26.63 14.41 -8.63
CA LEU A 493 -25.38 14.64 -9.35
C LEU A 493 -25.07 16.13 -9.49
N ASP A 494 -26.09 16.97 -9.71
CA ASP A 494 -25.94 18.42 -9.83
C ASP A 494 -25.59 19.09 -8.49
N LEU A 495 -26.12 18.58 -7.38
CA LEU A 495 -25.83 19.12 -6.04
C LEU A 495 -24.45 18.70 -5.53
N LEU A 496 -24.01 17.48 -5.84
CA LEU A 496 -22.87 16.82 -5.21
C LEU A 496 -21.54 17.63 -5.20
N PRO A 497 -21.12 18.33 -6.28
CA PRO A 497 -19.83 19.04 -6.29
C PRO A 497 -19.71 20.08 -5.18
N ASP A 498 -20.76 20.87 -4.98
CA ASP A 498 -20.75 22.04 -4.10
C ASP A 498 -21.51 21.82 -2.78
N PHE A 499 -22.18 20.67 -2.62
CA PHE A 499 -22.96 20.38 -1.41
C PHE A 499 -22.07 20.26 -0.17
N GLY A 500 -22.18 21.24 0.72
CA GLY A 500 -21.40 21.32 1.96
C GLY A 500 -22.00 20.54 3.14
N GLY A 501 -23.15 19.89 2.98
CA GLY A 501 -23.86 19.17 4.03
C GLY A 501 -23.47 17.70 4.20
N THR A 502 -24.23 16.98 5.02
CA THR A 502 -24.11 15.52 5.24
C THR A 502 -24.81 14.72 4.14
N LEU A 503 -24.61 13.41 4.10
CA LEU A 503 -25.29 12.56 3.12
C LEU A 503 -26.82 12.60 3.27
N PRO A 504 -27.42 12.47 4.47
CA PRO A 504 -28.87 12.65 4.63
C PRO A 504 -29.37 14.01 4.16
N GLU A 505 -28.64 15.09 4.45
CA GLU A 505 -28.97 16.46 3.98
C GLU A 505 -28.94 16.54 2.44
N LEU A 506 -27.96 15.90 1.79
CA LEU A 506 -27.84 15.86 0.33
C LEU A 506 -29.01 15.09 -0.31
N LEU A 507 -29.35 13.92 0.26
CA LEU A 507 -30.44 13.08 -0.23
C LEU A 507 -31.79 13.78 -0.09
N ALA A 508 -32.02 14.48 1.03
CA ALA A 508 -33.22 15.30 1.22
C ALA A 508 -33.29 16.45 0.19
N ALA A 509 -32.20 17.19 0.00
CA ALA A 509 -32.15 18.28 -0.98
C ALA A 509 -32.37 17.80 -2.42
N ALA A 510 -31.88 16.61 -2.77
CA ALA A 510 -32.11 16.01 -4.08
C ALA A 510 -33.57 15.56 -4.29
N ARG A 511 -34.29 15.17 -3.22
CA ARG A 511 -35.72 14.84 -3.27
C ARG A 511 -36.61 16.06 -3.50
N GLU A 512 -36.21 17.20 -2.95
CA GLU A 512 -36.96 18.46 -3.02
C GLU A 512 -36.75 19.22 -4.33
N ARG A 513 -35.77 18.82 -5.15
CA ARG A 513 -35.45 19.47 -6.41
C ARG A 513 -36.30 18.86 -7.53
N PRO A 514 -37.11 19.66 -8.24
CA PRO A 514 -38.05 19.18 -9.24
C PRO A 514 -37.39 18.67 -10.52
#